data_AF-S7NM36-F1
#
_entry.id   AF-S7NM36-F1
#
_cell.length_a   1.000
_cell.length_b   1.000
_cell.length_c   1.000
_cell.angle_alpha   90.00
_cell.angle_beta   90.00
_cell.angle_gamma   90.00
#
_symmetry.space_group_name_H-M   'P 1'
#
loop_
_entity.id
_entity.type
_entity.pdbx_description
1 polymer ?
#
loop_
_entity_poly.entity_id
_entity_poly.type
_entity_poly.pdbx_seq_one_letter_code
_entity_poly.pdbx_strand_id
1 'polypeptide(L)' 'MSHSLQRAGPNTVHGSMVLVFEQGGARVVVDSDSLAFVKGAQVDFCQELIRSSFQVLNNPQAEKGCSCGSSFSVKL' A
#
# COMPACT_ATOMS: atom_id res chain seq x y z
N MET A 1 -8.52 5.42 7.89
CA MET A 1 -7.39 5.24 8.86
C MET A 1 -6.15 5.09 8.01
N SER A 2 -5.17 5.97 8.18
CA SER A 2 -4.07 6.15 7.22
C SER A 2 -2.77 5.55 7.73
N HIS A 3 -2.14 4.70 6.93
CA HIS A 3 -0.93 3.97 7.28
C HIS A 3 0.19 4.21 6.26
N SER A 4 1.28 4.82 6.70
CA SER A 4 2.45 5.11 5.84
C SER A 4 3.44 3.93 5.82
N LEU A 5 3.85 3.51 4.63
CA LEU A 5 4.76 2.37 4.42
C LEU A 5 6.24 2.80 4.59
N GLN A 6 6.67 3.07 5.83
CA GLN A 6 7.98 3.68 6.08
C GLN A 6 9.02 2.76 6.72
N ARG A 7 8.66 1.62 7.32
CA ARG A 7 9.62 0.54 7.64
C ARG A 7 8.93 -0.79 7.96
N ALA A 8 9.38 -1.84 7.30
CA ALA A 8 9.01 -3.24 7.53
C ALA A 8 10.28 -4.09 7.64
N GLY A 9 10.28 -5.09 8.53
CA GLY A 9 11.30 -6.14 8.53
C GLY A 9 10.98 -7.23 7.49
N PRO A 10 11.99 -7.92 6.93
CA PRO A 10 11.77 -9.05 6.04
C PRO A 10 11.04 -10.17 6.79
N ASN A 11 9.93 -10.65 6.23
CA ASN A 11 9.16 -11.77 6.74
C ASN A 11 8.93 -12.78 5.60
N THR A 12 8.81 -14.06 5.94
CA THR A 12 8.45 -15.10 4.98
C THR A 12 7.04 -15.58 5.28
N VAL A 13 6.11 -15.40 4.34
CA VAL A 13 4.78 -16.02 4.41
C VAL A 13 4.63 -16.93 3.19
N HIS A 14 4.32 -18.21 3.42
CA HIS A 14 4.14 -19.20 2.36
C HIS A 14 5.33 -19.34 1.36
N GLY A 15 6.56 -19.12 1.82
CA GLY A 15 7.77 -19.28 0.98
C GLY A 15 8.13 -18.08 0.10
N SER A 16 7.29 -17.04 0.06
CA SER A 16 7.58 -15.79 -0.64
C SER A 16 8.20 -14.75 0.30
N MET A 17 9.14 -13.94 -0.22
CA MET A 17 9.77 -12.87 0.53
C MET A 17 8.84 -11.66 0.58
N VAL A 18 8.31 -11.36 1.76
CA VAL A 18 7.39 -10.24 1.97
C VAL A 18 7.94 -9.25 2.99
N LEU A 19 7.43 -8.04 2.89
CA LEU A 19 7.61 -6.99 3.87
C LEU A 19 6.28 -6.73 4.56
N VAL A 20 6.34 -6.67 5.88
CA VAL A 20 5.18 -6.48 6.75
C VAL A 20 5.30 -5.13 7.43
N PHE A 21 4.34 -4.25 7.17
CA PHE A 21 4.21 -2.93 7.80
C PHE A 21 3.04 -2.99 8.78
N GLU A 22 3.29 -2.68 10.05
CA GLU A 22 2.22 -2.59 11.06
C GLU A 22 2.15 -1.18 11.61
N GLN A 23 0.92 -0.66 11.70
CA GLN A 23 0.67 0.63 12.32
C GLN A 23 -0.77 0.68 12.85
N GLY A 24 -0.96 1.13 14.08
CA GLY A 24 -2.30 1.29 14.68
C GLY A 24 -3.14 0.00 14.75
N GLY A 25 -2.51 -1.18 14.80
CA GLY A 25 -3.19 -2.48 14.82
C GLY A 25 -3.58 -3.02 13.45
N ALA A 26 -3.32 -2.29 12.37
CA ALA A 26 -3.47 -2.77 11.00
C ALA A 26 -2.13 -3.27 10.44
N ARG A 27 -2.18 -4.35 9.66
CA ARG A 27 -1.02 -4.99 9.04
C ARG A 27 -1.15 -4.97 7.52
N VAL A 28 -0.16 -4.39 6.85
CA VAL A 28 -0.02 -4.39 5.38
C VAL A 28 1.11 -5.31 5.00
N VAL A 29 0.85 -6.22 4.07
CA VAL A 29 1.84 -7.19 3.55
C VAL A 29 2.09 -6.86 2.09
N VAL A 30 3.36 -6.68 1.73
CA VAL A 30 3.79 -6.35 0.37
C VAL A 30 4.87 -7.34 -0.04
N ASP A 31 4.71 -7.98 -1.19
CA ASP A 31 5.75 -8.83 -1.76
C ASP A 31 6.96 -7.99 -2.21
N SER A 32 8.17 -8.58 -2.17
CA SER A 32 9.41 -7.92 -2.58
C SER A 32 9.37 -7.29 -3.96
N ASP A 33 8.75 -7.95 -4.95
CA ASP A 33 8.66 -7.44 -6.33
C ASP A 33 7.71 -6.23 -6.39
N SER A 34 6.68 -6.24 -5.55
CA SER A 34 5.68 -5.17 -5.49
C SER A 34 6.19 -3.92 -4.76
N LEU A 35 7.18 -4.08 -3.87
CA LEU A 35 7.70 -2.99 -3.04
C LEU A 35 8.16 -1.79 -3.87
N ALA A 36 8.82 -2.04 -5.00
CA ALA A 36 9.34 -0.99 -5.86
C ALA A 36 8.25 -0.01 -6.34
N PHE A 37 7.00 -0.47 -6.49
CA PHE A 37 5.89 0.32 -6.99
C PHE A 37 5.11 1.08 -5.91
N VAL A 38 5.26 0.70 -4.63
CA VAL A 38 4.51 1.29 -3.51
C VAL A 38 5.41 1.87 -2.43
N LYS A 39 6.73 1.91 -2.66
CA LYS A 39 7.70 2.45 -1.71
C LYS A 39 7.40 3.91 -1.39
N GLY A 40 7.16 4.18 -0.11
CA GLY A 40 6.80 5.52 0.38
C GLY A 40 5.34 5.92 0.17
N ALA A 41 4.52 5.03 -0.42
CA ALA A 41 3.09 5.23 -0.51
C ALA A 41 2.41 5.06 0.85
N GLN A 42 1.18 5.55 0.93
CA GLN A 42 0.32 5.47 2.10
C GLN A 42 -0.93 4.68 1.75
N VAL A 43 -1.26 3.68 2.57
CA VAL A 43 -2.49 2.90 2.41
C VAL A 43 -3.51 3.44 3.41
N ASP A 44 -4.66 3.90 2.91
CA ASP A 44 -5.77 4.35 3.75
C ASP A 44 -6.99 3.46 3.54
N PHE A 45 -7.64 3.06 4.64
CA PHE A 45 -8.96 2.45 4.57
C PHE A 45 -10.03 3.53 4.63
N CYS A 46 -10.76 3.69 3.53
CA CYS A 46 -11.87 4.61 3.37
C CYS A 46 -13.20 3.84 3.36
N GLN A 47 -14.10 4.26 4.26
CA GLN A 47 -15.44 3.73 4.39
C GLN A 47 -16.45 4.84 4.09
N GLU A 48 -17.20 4.65 3.02
CA GLU A 48 -18.28 5.50 2.53
C GLU A 48 -19.62 4.77 2.73
N LEU A 49 -20.75 5.48 2.58
CA LEU A 49 -22.09 4.92 2.76
C LEU A 49 -22.38 3.68 1.90
N ILE A 50 -21.79 3.60 0.71
CA ILE A 50 -22.04 2.53 -0.27
C ILE A 50 -20.82 1.63 -0.52
N ARG A 51 -19.64 1.99 -0.02
CA ARG A 51 -18.39 1.34 -0.39
C ARG A 51 -17.39 1.41 0.74
N SER A 52 -16.65 0.33 0.93
CA SER A 52 -15.45 0.30 1.76
C SER A 52 -14.29 -0.17 0.91
N SER A 53 -13.17 0.54 0.94
CA SER A 53 -12.02 0.20 0.10
C SER A 53 -10.71 0.68 0.70
N PHE A 54 -9.64 -0.03 0.37
CA PHE A 54 -8.28 0.46 0.56
C PHE A 54 -7.89 1.35 -0.62
N GLN A 55 -7.30 2.50 -0.31
CA GLN A 55 -6.81 3.47 -1.28
C GLN A 55 -5.30 3.62 -1.11
N VAL A 56 -4.57 3.69 -2.23
CA VAL A 56 -3.13 3.94 -2.23
C VAL A 56 -2.90 5.41 -2.56
N LEU A 57 -2.57 6.18 -1.52
CA LEU A 57 -2.40 7.62 -1.56
C LEU A 57 -0.92 8.00 -1.50
N ASN A 58 -0.59 9.22 -1.94
CA ASN A 58 0.75 9.81 -1.85
C ASN A 58 1.87 8.90 -2.40
N ASN A 59 1.58 8.09 -3.44
CA ASN A 59 2.57 7.18 -4.01
C ASN A 59 3.55 7.95 -4.92
N PRO A 60 4.85 8.10 -4.54
CA PRO A 60 5.82 8.83 -5.37
C PRO A 60 6.07 8.15 -6.73
N GLN A 61 5.84 6.84 -6.80
CA GLN A 61 6.04 6.02 -8.00
C GLN A 61 4.85 6.12 -8.97
N ALA A 62 3.73 6.69 -8.55
CA ALA A 62 2.58 6.90 -9.40
C ALA A 62 2.76 8.13 -10.31
N GLU A 63 2.48 7.98 -11.59
CA GLU A 63 2.37 9.08 -12.55
C GLU A 63 0.97 9.70 -12.49
N LYS A 64 -0.06 8.85 -12.50
CA LYS A 64 -1.47 9.25 -12.42
C LYS A 64 -2.21 8.30 -11.49
N GLY A 65 -3.04 8.87 -10.62
CA GLY A 65 -3.99 8.12 -9.80
C GLY A 65 -5.36 8.10 -10.45
N CYS A 66 -6.10 7.01 -10.26
CA CYS A 66 -7.54 6.97 -10.55
C CYS A 66 -8.27 7.86 -9.52
N SER A 67 -9.34 8.54 -9.95
CA SER A 67 -10.14 9.42 -9.10
C SER A 67 -10.74 8.74 -7.86
N CYS A 68 -10.90 7.41 -7.89
CA CYS A 68 -11.41 6.63 -6.77
C CYS A 68 -10.33 6.09 -5.81
N GLY A 69 -9.04 6.39 -6.07
CA GLY A 69 -7.90 6.05 -5.20
C GLY A 69 -7.49 4.57 -5.18
N SER A 70 -8.20 3.70 -5.89
CA SER A 70 -7.96 2.25 -5.89
C SER A 70 -6.95 1.78 -6.95
N SER A 71 -6.53 2.65 -7.86
CA SER A 71 -5.61 2.29 -8.96
C SER A 71 -4.68 3.45 -9.32
N PHE A 72 -3.50 3.13 -9.83
CA PHE A 72 -2.49 4.09 -10.28
C PHE A 72 -1.70 3.54 -11.46
N SER A 73 -1.18 4.43 -12.30
CA SER A 73 -0.19 4.10 -13.32
C SER A 73 1.20 4.42 -12.79
N VAL A 74 2.17 3.53 -13.02
CA VAL A 74 3.57 3.72 -12.63
C VAL A 74 4.27 4.70 -13.57
N LYS A 75 5.20 5.50 -13.06
CA LYS A 75 6.15 6.25 -13.88
C LYS A 75 7.13 5.26 -14.52
N LEU A 76 7.31 5.35 -15.84
CA LEU A 76 8.38 4.64 -16.58
C LEU A 76 9.71 5.39 -16.46
#